data_AF-A0A3P6D8K7-F1
#
_entry.id   AF-A0A3P6D8K7-F1
#
_cell.length_a   1.000
_cell.length_b   1.000
_cell.length_c   1.000
_cell.angle_alpha   90.00
_cell.angle_beta   90.00
_cell.angle_gamma   90.00
#
_symmetry.space_group_name_H-M   'P 1'
#
loop_
_entity.id
_entity.type
_entity.pdbx_description
1 polymer ?
#
loop_
_entity_poly.entity_id
_entity_poly.type
_entity_poly.pdbx_seq_one_letter_code
_entity_poly.pdbx_strand_id
1 'polypeptide(L)'
;MNRAPTLHRLGIQSFQPILVEGRIICLHPLVCKGFNADFDGDQMAVHVPLSLEAQAEFRFMFSHMNLLSPAIGDPISVPTQDMLIGLYVLTSGTRRGICANRYNPCNRKKTIKMKEFTKQTISIFFFFLQFL
;
A
#
# COMPACT_ATOMS: atom_id res chain seq x y z
N MET A 1 15.79 0.48 -1.62
CA MET A 1 15.68 1.93 -1.86
C MET A 1 15.87 2.67 -0.54
N ASN A 2 16.43 3.87 -0.59
CA ASN A 2 16.72 4.69 0.58
C ASN A 2 16.44 6.17 0.27
N ARG A 3 15.77 6.89 1.16
CA ARG A 3 15.62 8.35 1.11
C ARG A 3 16.42 8.99 2.25
N ALA A 4 17.30 9.94 1.91
CA ALA A 4 18.03 10.73 2.91
C ALA A 4 17.22 11.95 3.34
N PRO A 5 17.26 12.35 4.63
CA PRO A 5 17.95 11.70 5.75
C PRO A 5 17.19 10.49 6.29
N THR A 6 17.91 9.42 6.65
CA THR A 6 17.31 8.20 7.25
C THR A 6 17.08 8.38 8.75
N LEU A 7 15.83 8.63 9.13
CA LEU A 7 15.46 8.84 10.54
C LEU A 7 15.21 7.54 11.31
N HIS A 8 14.79 6.49 10.61
CA HIS A 8 14.40 5.21 11.22
C HIS A 8 14.57 4.06 10.22
N ARG A 9 14.46 2.82 10.70
CA ARG A 9 14.69 1.59 9.91
C ARG A 9 13.90 1.55 8.60
N LEU A 10 12.67 2.07 8.59
CA LEU A 10 11.81 2.07 7.40
C LEU A 10 12.22 3.08 6.33
N GLY A 11 13.17 3.97 6.63
CA GLY A 11 13.82 4.81 5.64
C GLY A 11 14.66 4.03 4.62
N ILE A 12 14.87 2.72 4.86
CA ILE A 12 15.48 1.78 3.90
C ILE A 12 14.58 0.56 3.81
N GLN A 13 14.08 0.26 2.61
CA GLN A 13 13.31 -0.96 2.34
C GLN A 13 13.74 -1.61 1.03
N SER A 14 13.51 -2.91 0.92
CA SER A 14 13.73 -3.67 -0.30
C SER A 14 12.44 -3.84 -1.11
N PHE A 15 12.61 -3.92 -2.42
CA PHE A 15 11.53 -4.07 -3.39
C PHE A 15 12.00 -4.98 -4.52
N GLN A 16 11.04 -5.66 -5.14
CA GLN A 16 11.24 -6.34 -6.40
C GLN A 16 11.19 -5.28 -7.53
N PRO A 17 12.29 -5.01 -8.24
CA PRO A 17 12.27 -4.02 -9.32
C PRO A 17 11.49 -4.56 -10.52
N ILE A 18 10.68 -3.69 -11.12
CA ILE A 18 10.03 -3.92 -12.42
C ILE A 18 10.63 -2.93 -13.40
N LEU A 19 11.00 -3.39 -14.60
CA LEU A 19 11.54 -2.51 -15.63
C LEU A 19 10.40 -1.62 -16.15
N VAL A 20 10.61 -0.31 -16.05
CA VAL A 20 9.67 0.71 -16.54
C VAL A 20 10.44 1.65 -17.46
N GLU A 21 9.78 2.14 -18.51
CA GLU A 21 10.35 3.15 -19.39
C GLU A 21 10.43 4.52 -18.69
N GLY A 22 11.54 5.23 -18.85
CA GLY A 22 11.75 6.55 -18.27
C GLY A 22 13.01 6.64 -17.40
N ARG A 23 13.19 7.81 -16.76
CA ARG A 23 14.33 8.10 -15.87
C ARG A 23 13.92 8.32 -14.41
N ILE A 24 12.69 7.93 -14.07
CA ILE A 24 12.08 8.18 -12.77
C ILE A 24 11.88 6.85 -12.06
N ILE A 25 12.10 6.83 -10.75
CA ILE A 25 11.82 5.67 -9.92
C ILE A 25 10.33 5.70 -9.53
N CYS A 26 9.60 4.65 -9.87
CA CYS A 26 8.22 4.49 -9.43
C CYS A 26 8.20 3.90 -8.01
N LEU A 27 7.64 4.63 -7.06
CA LEU A 27 7.47 4.19 -5.67
C LEU A 27 6.01 3.88 -5.38
N HIS A 28 5.76 2.87 -4.55
CA HIS A 28 4.42 2.51 -4.12
C HIS A 28 3.85 3.55 -3.13
N PRO A 29 2.60 4.03 -3.29
CA PRO A 29 2.07 5.14 -2.46
C PRO A 29 1.95 4.79 -0.97
N LEU A 30 1.74 3.52 -0.61
CA LEU A 30 1.63 3.12 0.80
C LEU A 30 2.96 3.15 1.56
N VAL A 31 4.11 3.08 0.87
CA VAL A 31 5.42 3.13 1.54
C VAL A 31 5.94 4.56 1.66
N CYS A 32 5.33 5.54 0.98
CA CYS A 32 5.73 6.95 1.02
C CYS A 32 5.81 7.48 2.46
N LYS A 33 4.87 7.09 3.32
CA LYS A 33 4.88 7.48 4.74
C LYS A 33 6.11 6.96 5.50
N GLY A 34 6.56 5.74 5.20
CA GLY A 34 7.76 5.15 5.81
C GLY A 34 9.06 5.85 5.39
N PHE A 35 9.14 6.27 4.13
CA PHE A 35 10.27 7.09 3.64
C PHE A 35 10.14 8.57 3.97
N ASN A 36 8.98 9.01 4.47
CA ASN A 36 8.60 10.41 4.57
C ASN A 36 8.71 11.16 3.23
N ALA A 37 8.45 10.46 2.12
CA ALA A 37 8.69 10.95 0.77
C ALA A 37 7.47 11.68 0.17
N ASP A 38 7.73 12.74 -0.57
CA ASP A 38 6.82 13.50 -1.42
C ASP A 38 7.31 13.52 -2.88
N PHE A 39 6.42 13.86 -3.81
CA PHE A 39 6.71 13.79 -5.26
C PHE A 39 6.95 15.19 -5.86
N ASP A 40 7.62 16.07 -5.13
CA ASP A 40 7.94 17.45 -5.52
C ASP A 40 9.40 17.62 -6.01
N GLY A 41 10.19 16.55 -6.01
CA GLY A 41 11.60 16.58 -6.40
C GLY A 41 12.50 15.65 -5.58
N ASP A 42 11.93 14.87 -4.66
CA ASP A 42 12.66 13.88 -3.87
C ASP A 42 13.51 12.94 -4.72
N GLN A 43 14.71 12.67 -4.21
CA GLN A 43 15.65 11.71 -4.77
C GLN A 43 15.81 10.51 -3.85
N MET A 44 15.94 9.33 -4.44
CA MET A 44 16.15 8.09 -3.69
C MET A 44 17.38 7.34 -4.22
N ALA A 45 18.16 6.80 -3.30
CA ALA A 45 19.27 5.90 -3.62
C ALA A 45 18.76 4.46 -3.81
N VAL A 46 19.30 3.78 -4.81
CA VAL A 46 19.04 2.36 -5.07
C VAL A 46 20.34 1.60 -4.81
N HIS A 47 20.24 0.54 -4.01
CA HIS A 47 21.35 -0.35 -3.68
C HIS A 47 21.03 -1.74 -4.21
N VAL A 48 22.01 -2.40 -4.82
CA VAL A 48 21.88 -3.75 -5.36
C VAL A 48 22.73 -4.70 -4.52
N PRO A 49 22.13 -5.66 -3.78
CA PRO A 49 22.88 -6.63 -3.00
C PRO A 49 23.55 -7.67 -3.90
N LEU A 50 24.87 -7.87 -3.75
CA LEU A 50 25.65 -8.80 -4.57
C LEU A 50 25.87 -10.16 -3.88
N SER A 51 26.16 -10.18 -2.58
CA SER A 51 26.42 -11.43 -1.85
C SER A 51 25.12 -12.17 -1.49
N LEU A 52 25.23 -13.49 -1.28
CA LEU A 52 24.10 -14.33 -0.91
C LEU A 52 23.56 -13.98 0.47
N GLU A 53 24.43 -13.64 1.43
CA GLU A 53 24.00 -13.20 2.75
C GLU A 53 23.22 -11.88 2.65
N ALA A 54 23.72 -10.92 1.87
CA ALA A 54 23.05 -9.64 1.67
C ALA A 54 21.69 -9.81 0.98
N GLN A 55 21.56 -10.73 0.02
CA GLN A 55 20.29 -11.06 -0.61
C GLN A 55 19.30 -11.72 0.37
N ALA A 56 19.79 -12.55 1.30
CA ALA A 56 18.95 -13.15 2.34
C ALA A 56 18.42 -12.08 3.31
N GLU A 57 19.27 -11.16 3.76
CA GLU A 57 18.86 -10.01 4.58
C GLU A 57 17.89 -9.09 3.85
N PHE A 58 18.13 -8.87 2.55
CA PHE A 58 17.26 -8.06 1.70
C PHE A 58 15.84 -8.63 1.66
N ARG A 59 15.66 -9.95 1.72
CA ARG A 59 14.33 -10.57 1.80
C ARG A 59 13.61 -10.25 3.12
N PHE A 60 14.31 -10.05 4.23
CA PHE A 60 13.70 -9.62 5.49
C PHE A 60 13.36 -8.12 5.52
N MET A 61 13.99 -7.34 4.64
CA MET A 61 13.73 -5.90 4.52
C MET A 61 12.59 -5.56 3.56
N PHE A 62 11.86 -6.56 3.04
CA PHE A 62 10.80 -6.33 2.06
C PHE A 62 9.71 -5.43 2.63
N SER A 63 9.14 -4.58 1.77
CA SER A 63 8.07 -3.66 2.15
C SER A 63 6.87 -4.37 2.77
N HIS A 64 6.41 -5.51 2.22
CA HIS A 64 5.30 -6.27 2.79
C HIS A 64 5.57 -6.88 4.17
N MET A 65 6.84 -7.03 4.57
CA MET A 65 7.18 -7.52 5.91
C MET A 65 7.25 -6.41 6.95
N ASN A 66 7.32 -5.16 6.51
CA ASN A 66 7.55 -4.00 7.36
C ASN A 66 6.34 -3.05 7.36
N LEU A 67 5.16 -3.58 7.72
CA LEU A 67 3.89 -2.84 7.72
C LEU A 67 3.65 -1.99 8.97
N LEU A 68 4.35 -2.29 10.06
CA LEU A 68 4.17 -1.67 11.37
C LEU A 68 5.35 -0.76 11.73
N SER A 69 5.07 0.25 12.55
CA SER A 69 6.08 1.12 13.14
C SER A 69 6.95 0.35 14.12
N PRO A 70 8.30 0.39 13.99
CA PRO A 70 9.17 -0.27 14.96
C PRO A 70 9.14 0.39 16.34
N ALA A 71 8.71 1.65 16.45
CA ALA A 71 8.67 2.38 17.71
C ALA A 71 7.37 2.14 18.50
N ILE A 72 6.23 2.23 17.83
CA ILE A 72 4.91 2.25 18.48
C ILE A 72 4.10 0.97 18.17
N GLY A 73 4.42 0.27 17.08
CA GLY A 73 3.65 -0.88 16.61
C GLY A 73 2.43 -0.51 15.75
N ASP A 74 2.15 0.78 15.56
CA ASP A 74 1.05 1.25 14.72
C ASP A 74 1.27 0.94 13.23
N PRO A 75 0.20 0.71 12.46
CA PRO A 75 0.32 0.45 11.03
C PRO A 75 0.77 1.71 10.28
N ILE A 76 1.85 1.58 9.50
CA ILE A 76 2.41 2.66 8.69
C ILE A 76 1.88 2.62 7.26
N SER A 77 1.74 1.41 6.70
CA SER A 77 1.24 1.17 5.35
C SER A 77 -0.30 1.26 5.30
N VAL A 78 -0.84 2.41 5.68
CA VAL A 78 -2.28 2.70 5.66
C VAL A 78 -2.63 3.60 4.47
N PRO A 79 -3.82 3.45 3.86
CA PRO A 79 -4.26 4.36 2.81
C PRO A 79 -4.35 5.80 3.34
N THR A 80 -3.88 6.76 2.53
CA THR A 80 -3.83 8.19 2.84
C THR A 80 -4.44 9.02 1.71
N GLN A 81 -4.78 10.28 2.01
CA GLN A 81 -5.23 11.30 1.05
C GLN A 81 -6.31 10.78 0.08
N ASP A 82 -6.02 10.70 -1.21
CA ASP A 82 -6.96 10.35 -2.27
C ASP A 82 -7.56 8.96 -2.09
N MET A 83 -6.80 8.00 -1.56
CA MET A 83 -7.31 6.66 -1.26
C MET A 83 -8.40 6.72 -0.19
N LEU A 84 -8.20 7.54 0.85
CA LEU A 84 -9.21 7.72 1.90
C LEU A 84 -10.44 8.47 1.38
N ILE A 85 -10.25 9.50 0.53
CA ILE A 85 -11.35 10.23 -0.09
C ILE A 85 -12.19 9.28 -0.96
N GLY A 86 -11.54 8.46 -1.78
CA GLY A 86 -12.22 7.44 -2.59
C GLY A 86 -13.03 6.46 -1.75
N LEU A 87 -12.43 5.92 -0.69
CA LEU A 87 -13.12 5.02 0.25
C LEU A 87 -14.28 5.71 0.97
N TYR A 88 -14.10 6.97 1.37
CA TYR A 88 -15.13 7.76 2.04
C TYR A 88 -16.33 8.03 1.12
N VAL A 89 -16.08 8.44 -0.13
CA VAL A 89 -17.16 8.66 -1.12
C VAL A 89 -17.92 7.36 -1.39
N LEU A 90 -17.22 6.23 -1.54
CA LEU A 90 -17.84 4.93 -1.75
C LEU A 90 -18.71 4.47 -0.55
N THR A 91 -18.34 4.84 0.67
CA THR A 91 -19.03 4.41 1.89
C THR A 91 -20.11 5.38 2.37
N SER A 92 -19.99 6.68 2.07
CA SER A 92 -20.92 7.74 2.51
C SER A 92 -22.32 7.67 1.89
N GLY A 93 -22.47 7.12 0.68
CA GLY A 93 -23.77 6.98 0.00
C GLY A 93 -24.65 5.82 0.47
N THR A 94 -24.11 4.92 1.30
CA THR A 94 -24.83 3.73 1.79
C THR A 94 -25.02 3.88 3.30
N ARG A 95 -26.21 4.32 3.77
CA ARG A 95 -26.63 4.30 5.21
C ARG A 95 -26.64 2.90 5.86
N ARG A 96 -26.06 1.93 5.18
CA ARG A 96 -25.87 0.54 5.57
C ARG A 96 -24.39 0.27 5.32
N GLY A 97 -23.56 0.52 6.33
CA GLY A 97 -22.12 0.25 6.27
C GLY A 97 -21.80 -1.22 5.95
N ILE A 98 -20.52 -1.57 5.96
CA ILE A 98 -20.02 -2.93 5.65
C ILE A 98 -20.67 -4.03 6.53
N CYS A 99 -21.25 -3.65 7.68
CA CYS A 99 -21.98 -4.52 8.61
C CYS A 99 -23.49 -4.67 8.35
N ALA A 100 -24.06 -4.09 7.29
CA ALA A 100 -25.50 -4.16 7.02
C ALA A 100 -25.84 -5.10 5.84
N ASN A 101 -25.43 -6.36 5.96
CA ASN A 101 -25.89 -7.44 5.10
C ASN A 101 -26.53 -8.57 5.92
N ARG A 102 -27.45 -8.20 6.83
CA ARG A 102 -28.45 -9.15 7.35
C ARG A 102 -29.85 -8.60 7.05
N TYR A 103 -30.53 -9.33 6.16
CA TYR A 103 -31.94 -9.23 5.77
C TYR A 103 -32.43 -7.95 5.08
N ASN A 104 -32.43 -7.96 3.75
CA ASN A 104 -33.52 -7.33 2.98
C ASN A 104 -33.74 -8.10 1.66
N PRO A 105 -34.83 -8.86 1.49
CA PRO A 105 -35.00 -9.76 0.34
C PRO A 105 -35.40 -9.08 -0.97
N CYS A 106 -35.53 -7.75 -1.01
CA CYS A 106 -36.34 -7.09 -2.06
C CYS A 106 -35.59 -6.36 -3.18
N ASN A 107 -34.27 -6.54 -3.41
CA ASN A 107 -33.63 -5.85 -4.54
C ASN A 107 -32.45 -6.58 -5.19
N ARG A 108 -32.73 -7.75 -5.78
CA ARG A 108 -31.76 -8.72 -6.32
C ARG A 108 -30.85 -8.18 -7.44
N LYS A 109 -31.18 -7.07 -8.11
CA LYS A 109 -30.40 -6.52 -9.25
C LYS A 109 -29.31 -5.51 -8.85
N LYS A 110 -29.47 -4.75 -7.75
CA LYS A 110 -28.45 -3.78 -7.28
C LYS A 110 -27.38 -4.44 -6.40
N THR A 111 -27.71 -5.54 -5.72
CA THR A 111 -26.81 -6.24 -4.79
C THR A 111 -25.65 -6.95 -5.50
N ILE A 112 -25.83 -7.37 -6.75
CA ILE A 112 -24.81 -8.09 -7.52
C ILE A 112 -23.69 -7.13 -7.93
N LYS A 113 -24.04 -5.97 -8.52
CA LYS A 113 -23.07 -4.93 -8.89
C LYS A 113 -22.27 -4.39 -7.69
N MET A 114 -22.91 -4.18 -6.54
CA MET A 114 -22.18 -3.76 -5.33
C MET A 114 -21.28 -4.86 -4.75
N LYS A 115 -21.70 -6.14 -4.80
CA LYS A 115 -20.85 -7.26 -4.37
C LYS A 115 -19.64 -7.46 -5.29
N GLU A 116 -19.80 -7.23 -6.59
CA GLU A 116 -18.69 -7.17 -7.54
C GLU A 116 -17.77 -6.00 -7.21
N PHE A 117 -18.31 -4.81 -6.95
CA PHE A 117 -17.49 -3.63 -6.63
C PHE A 117 -16.73 -3.78 -5.30
N THR A 118 -17.37 -4.29 -4.24
CA THR A 118 -16.67 -4.54 -2.96
C THR A 118 -15.69 -5.70 -3.05
N LYS A 119 -15.99 -6.76 -3.82
CA LYS A 119 -14.99 -7.77 -4.17
C LYS A 119 -13.84 -7.16 -4.95
N GLN A 120 -14.09 -6.20 -5.84
CA GLN A 120 -13.07 -5.53 -6.61
C GLN A 120 -12.25 -4.59 -5.75
N THR A 121 -12.84 -3.86 -4.80
CA THR A 121 -12.10 -3.02 -3.83
C THR A 121 -11.29 -3.86 -2.84
N ILE A 122 -11.85 -4.95 -2.31
CA ILE A 122 -11.12 -5.89 -1.45
C ILE A 122 -10.05 -6.61 -2.25
N SER A 123 -10.33 -6.99 -3.50
CA SER A 123 -9.36 -7.58 -4.42
C SER A 123 -8.30 -6.58 -4.83
N ILE A 124 -8.59 -5.29 -4.97
CA ILE A 124 -7.61 -4.23 -5.24
C ILE A 124 -6.75 -4.04 -4.00
N PHE A 125 -7.32 -4.07 -2.80
CA PHE A 125 -6.57 -4.01 -1.54
C PHE A 125 -5.67 -5.24 -1.36
N PHE A 126 -6.17 -6.44 -1.68
CA PHE A 126 -5.40 -7.68 -1.69
C PHE A 126 -4.38 -7.74 -2.83
N PHE A 127 -4.70 -7.20 -4.00
CA PHE A 127 -3.78 -7.10 -5.15
C PHE A 127 -2.66 -6.13 -4.80
N PHE A 128 -2.95 -4.96 -4.24
CA PHE A 128 -1.93 -4.05 -3.72
C PHE A 128 -1.08 -4.69 -2.62
N LEU A 129 -1.65 -5.55 -1.78
CA LEU A 129 -0.89 -6.35 -0.80
C LEU A 129 0.02 -7.40 -1.47
N GLN A 130 -0.35 -7.87 -2.66
CA GLN A 130 0.40 -8.88 -3.43
C GLN A 130 1.50 -8.26 -4.31
N PHE A 131 1.47 -6.93 -4.50
CA PHE A 131 2.50 -6.13 -5.17
C PHE A 131 3.37 -5.32 -4.17
N LEU A 132 3.14 -5.49 -2.87
CA LEU A 132 3.96 -4.96 -1.76
C LEU A 132 5.01 -5.99 -1.33
#